data_AF-H3ZHC9-F1
#
_entry.id   AF-H3ZHC9-F1
#
_cell.length_a   1.000
_cell.length_b   1.000
_cell.length_c   1.000
_cell.angle_alpha   90.00
_cell.angle_beta   90.00
_cell.angle_gamma   90.00
#
_symmetry.space_group_name_H-M   'P 1'
#
loop_
_entity.id
_entity.type
_entity.pdbx_description
1 polymer ?
#
loop_
_entity_poly.entity_id
_entity_poly.type
_entity_poly.pdbx_seq_one_letter_code
_entity_poly.pdbx_strand_id
1 'polypeptide(L)'
;MFSAAAVQKLLIVTAATLALSGCVVAIGDKTETSSESGWRKTQQFNLQTINQLALGVSSEEVRNMLGAPDFTELFQKDGQQVQVLFYRTHHRHSDGKTTKDECTPLVFKDNRLTGWGDKAYQYL
;
A
#
# COMPACT_ATOMS: atom_id res chain seq x y z
N MET A 1 35.47 14.89 -63.97
CA MET A 1 36.40 14.40 -62.93
C MET A 1 36.42 15.42 -61.81
N PHE A 2 35.77 15.14 -60.68
CA PHE A 2 35.98 15.85 -59.42
C PHE A 2 36.04 14.79 -58.32
N SER A 3 37.21 14.70 -57.70
CA SER A 3 37.50 13.89 -56.52
C SER A 3 37.65 14.84 -55.35
N ALA A 4 37.05 14.53 -54.20
CA ALA A 4 37.58 14.93 -52.89
C ALA A 4 36.73 14.33 -51.77
N ALA A 5 37.33 13.38 -51.05
CA ALA A 5 37.55 13.51 -49.62
C ALA A 5 36.47 14.25 -48.81
N ALA A 6 35.42 13.55 -48.39
CA ALA A 6 34.57 14.00 -47.29
C ALA A 6 33.75 12.87 -46.67
N VAL A 7 34.34 11.69 -46.41
CA VAL A 7 33.65 10.67 -45.60
C VAL A 7 34.61 10.09 -44.57
N GLN A 8 35.40 10.96 -43.95
CA GLN A 8 36.07 10.64 -42.69
C GLN A 8 35.11 11.00 -41.56
N LYS A 9 34.79 10.01 -40.72
CA LYS A 9 34.12 10.10 -39.41
C LYS A 9 32.58 10.18 -39.44
N LEU A 10 31.91 9.03 -39.46
CA LEU A 10 30.83 8.75 -38.50
C LEU A 10 30.50 7.24 -38.48
N LEU A 11 31.36 6.43 -37.84
CA LEU A 11 31.08 5.01 -37.58
C LEU A 11 31.07 4.75 -36.07
N ILE A 12 30.18 5.41 -35.34
CA ILE A 12 29.72 4.96 -34.03
C ILE A 12 28.31 5.54 -33.88
N VAL A 13 27.32 4.69 -33.62
CA VAL A 13 26.15 4.91 -32.74
C VAL A 13 25.13 3.80 -33.03
N THR A 14 25.22 2.76 -32.18
CA THR A 14 24.12 2.02 -31.55
C THR A 14 22.93 1.57 -32.41
N ALA A 15 22.89 0.27 -32.71
CA ALA A 15 21.65 -0.45 -32.99
C ALA A 15 21.57 -1.69 -32.09
N ALA A 16 21.32 -1.47 -30.79
CA ALA A 16 21.08 -2.52 -29.81
C ALA A 16 19.83 -2.18 -28.99
N THR A 17 18.67 -2.08 -29.64
CA THR A 17 17.37 -1.94 -28.96
C THR A 17 16.27 -2.64 -29.77
N LEU A 18 16.32 -3.96 -29.85
CA LEU A 18 15.19 -4.78 -30.30
C LEU A 18 14.98 -5.94 -29.32
N ALA A 19 14.57 -5.59 -28.09
CA ALA A 19 14.07 -6.57 -27.13
C ALA A 19 13.17 -5.89 -26.08
N LEU A 20 12.12 -5.19 -26.52
CA LEU A 20 10.96 -4.93 -25.67
C LEU A 20 9.70 -5.38 -26.39
N SER A 21 9.57 -6.69 -26.59
CA SER A 21 8.27 -7.32 -26.76
C SER A 21 7.53 -7.25 -25.42
N GLY A 22 6.92 -6.11 -25.13
CA GLY A 22 5.98 -5.97 -24.03
C GLY A 22 4.69 -6.71 -24.37
N CYS A 23 4.37 -7.76 -23.63
CA CYS A 23 3.04 -8.34 -23.65
C CYS A 23 2.05 -7.35 -23.01
N VAL A 24 1.26 -6.66 -23.83
CA VAL A 24 0.10 -5.92 -23.34
C VAL A 24 -0.98 -6.94 -23.02
N VAL A 25 -1.16 -7.24 -21.74
CA VAL A 25 -2.35 -7.96 -21.26
C VAL A 25 -3.45 -6.92 -21.08
N ALA A 26 -4.29 -6.77 -22.10
CA ALA A 26 -5.55 -6.07 -21.97
C ALA A 26 -6.54 -7.02 -21.25
N ILE A 27 -6.87 -6.70 -20.00
CA ILE A 27 -8.03 -7.30 -19.33
C ILE A 27 -9.23 -6.39 -19.61
N GLY A 28 -10.07 -6.83 -20.55
CA GLY A 28 -11.41 -6.30 -20.77
C GLY A 28 -12.46 -7.08 -19.98
N ASP A 29 -13.60 -6.41 -19.79
CA ASP A 29 -14.87 -6.84 -19.17
C ASP A 29 -14.84 -7.08 -17.65
N LYS A 30 -15.62 -6.34 -16.85
CA LYS A 30 -17.10 -6.19 -16.96
C LYS A 30 -17.54 -4.87 -16.32
N THR A 31 -18.56 -4.26 -16.91
CA THR A 31 -19.37 -3.18 -16.32
C THR A 31 -19.94 -3.60 -14.97
N GLU A 32 -19.29 -3.20 -13.88
CA GLU A 32 -19.90 -3.20 -12.56
C GLU A 32 -19.82 -1.76 -12.05
N THR A 33 -20.94 -1.24 -11.59
CA THR A 33 -21.04 0.00 -10.82
C THR A 33 -20.13 -0.12 -9.59
N SER A 34 -18.85 0.25 -9.72
CA SER A 34 -17.74 -0.42 -9.01
C SER A 34 -17.10 0.38 -7.87
N SER A 35 -17.42 1.67 -7.71
CA SER A 35 -16.86 2.46 -6.62
C SER A 35 -17.49 2.12 -5.27
N GLU A 36 -18.84 2.06 -5.19
CA GLU A 36 -19.58 1.74 -3.95
C GLU A 36 -19.28 0.33 -3.40
N SER A 37 -19.04 -0.66 -4.26
CA SER A 37 -18.81 -2.04 -3.81
C SER A 37 -17.37 -2.34 -3.39
N GLY A 38 -16.38 -1.63 -3.96
CA GLY A 38 -14.96 -1.87 -3.69
C GLY A 38 -14.56 -1.49 -2.27
N TRP A 39 -14.80 -0.24 -1.87
CA TRP A 39 -14.40 0.25 -0.54
C TRP A 39 -15.10 -0.50 0.58
N ARG A 40 -16.38 -0.88 0.39
CA ARG A 40 -17.14 -1.69 1.36
C ARG A 40 -16.52 -3.07 1.56
N LYS A 41 -16.11 -3.72 0.47
CA LYS A 41 -15.43 -5.02 0.52
C LYS A 41 -14.09 -4.92 1.25
N THR A 42 -13.30 -3.89 0.95
CA THR A 42 -12.02 -3.65 1.64
C THR A 42 -12.21 -3.42 3.14
N GLN A 43 -13.18 -2.59 3.54
CA GLN A 43 -13.48 -2.38 4.97
C GLN A 43 -13.90 -3.65 5.68
N GLN A 44 -14.81 -4.42 5.07
CA GLN A 44 -15.27 -5.68 5.63
C GLN A 44 -14.11 -6.69 5.75
N PHE A 45 -13.27 -6.80 4.73
CA PHE A 45 -12.07 -7.63 4.74
C PHE A 45 -11.13 -7.21 5.87
N ASN A 46 -10.81 -5.91 5.99
CA ASN A 46 -9.95 -5.38 7.04
C ASN A 46 -10.50 -5.74 8.43
N LEU A 47 -11.79 -5.47 8.66
CA LEU A 47 -12.44 -5.76 9.94
C LEU A 47 -12.39 -7.26 10.27
N GLN A 48 -12.71 -8.14 9.31
CA GLN A 48 -12.70 -9.58 9.50
C GLN A 48 -11.30 -10.12 9.79
N THR A 49 -10.28 -9.64 9.09
CA THR A 49 -8.88 -10.03 9.29
C THR A 49 -8.36 -9.53 10.63
N ILE A 50 -8.64 -8.28 11.01
CA ILE A 50 -8.24 -7.70 12.30
C ILE A 50 -8.83 -8.49 13.48
N ASN A 51 -10.10 -8.91 13.37
CA ASN A 51 -10.76 -9.71 14.42
C ASN A 51 -10.14 -11.11 14.63
N GLN A 52 -9.28 -11.57 13.71
CA GLN A 52 -8.60 -12.85 13.78
C GLN A 52 -7.11 -12.71 14.13
N LEU A 53 -6.60 -11.49 14.35
CA LEU A 53 -5.22 -11.27 14.71
C LEU A 53 -4.90 -11.83 16.09
N ALA A 54 -3.72 -12.41 16.22
CA ALA A 54 -3.13 -12.79 17.48
C ALA A 54 -2.16 -11.71 17.97
N LEU A 55 -2.02 -11.56 19.29
CA LEU A 55 -0.98 -10.72 19.86
C LEU A 55 0.42 -11.25 19.48
N GLY A 56 1.39 -10.34 19.39
CA GLY A 56 2.77 -10.68 19.11
C GLY A 56 3.14 -10.83 17.63
N VAL A 57 2.16 -10.83 16.71
CA VAL A 57 2.42 -10.79 15.26
C VAL A 57 3.18 -9.52 14.88
N SER A 58 4.00 -9.60 13.84
CA SER A 58 4.82 -8.48 13.40
C SER A 58 4.03 -7.46 12.58
N SER A 59 4.49 -6.21 12.56
CA SER A 59 3.86 -5.18 11.70
C SER A 59 4.00 -5.52 10.21
N GLU A 60 5.04 -6.25 9.81
CA GLU A 60 5.23 -6.73 8.45
C GLU A 60 4.19 -7.79 8.08
N GLU A 61 3.96 -8.76 8.94
CA GLU A 61 2.96 -9.81 8.74
C GLU A 61 1.56 -9.22 8.61
N VAL A 62 1.22 -8.23 9.44
CA VAL A 62 -0.03 -7.48 9.33
C VAL A 62 -0.14 -6.76 7.98
N ARG A 63 0.92 -6.12 7.50
CA ARG A 63 0.94 -5.49 6.16
C ARG A 63 0.83 -6.50 5.03
N ASN A 64 1.36 -7.71 5.19
CA ASN A 64 1.23 -8.77 4.21
C ASN A 64 -0.23 -9.28 4.12
N MET A 65 -0.96 -9.28 5.24
CA MET A 65 -2.37 -9.68 5.27
C MET A 65 -3.34 -8.57 4.83
N LEU A 66 -3.13 -7.34 5.30
CA LEU A 66 -4.06 -6.23 5.13
C LEU A 66 -3.66 -5.24 4.03
N GLY A 67 -2.42 -5.32 3.53
CA GLY A 67 -1.85 -4.32 2.64
C GLY A 67 -1.34 -3.08 3.37
N ALA A 68 -1.16 -1.99 2.61
CA ALA A 68 -0.72 -0.72 3.16
C ALA A 68 -1.81 -0.10 4.05
N PRO A 69 -1.47 0.42 5.25
CA PRO A 69 -2.42 1.13 6.09
C PRO A 69 -2.78 2.50 5.52
N ASP A 70 -3.96 3.01 5.85
CA ASP A 70 -4.42 4.35 5.49
C ASP A 70 -3.58 5.43 6.19
N PHE A 71 -3.22 5.19 7.46
CA PHE A 71 -2.34 6.07 8.24
C PHE A 71 -1.32 5.26 9.04
N THR A 72 -0.18 5.89 9.33
CA THR A 72 0.84 5.34 10.22
C THR A 72 1.31 6.41 11.19
N GLU A 73 1.50 6.03 12.44
CA GLU A 73 2.20 6.82 13.45
C GLU A 73 3.36 6.01 14.01
N LEU A 74 4.47 6.70 14.31
CA LEU A 74 5.67 6.09 14.86
C LEU A 74 6.31 7.07 15.85
N PHE A 75 6.50 6.65 17.08
CA PHE A 75 7.10 7.47 18.13
C PHE A 75 7.80 6.60 19.18
N GLN A 76 8.52 7.24 20.10
CA GLN A 76 9.14 6.59 21.25
C GLN A 76 8.32 6.93 22.50
N LYS A 77 7.97 5.92 23.30
CA LYS A 77 7.33 6.09 24.61
C LYS A 77 7.93 5.10 25.60
N ASP A 78 8.31 5.59 26.79
CA ASP A 78 8.88 4.78 27.87
C ASP A 78 10.10 3.93 27.44
N GLY A 79 10.91 4.44 26.51
CA GLY A 79 12.07 3.73 25.95
C GLY A 79 11.75 2.64 24.93
N GLN A 80 10.47 2.46 24.57
CA GLN A 80 10.03 1.51 23.54
C GLN A 80 9.59 2.23 22.27
N GLN A 81 9.85 1.58 21.13
CA GLN A 81 9.32 2.06 19.85
C GLN A 81 7.86 1.67 19.73
N VAL A 82 6.99 2.66 19.59
CA VAL A 82 5.57 2.49 19.38
C VAL A 82 5.21 2.84 17.95
N GLN A 83 4.59 1.89 17.25
CA GLN A 83 4.03 2.10 15.92
C GLN A 83 2.53 1.85 15.97
N VAL A 84 1.74 2.71 15.32
CA VAL A 84 0.30 2.52 15.17
C VAL A 84 -0.03 2.50 13.69
N LEU A 85 -0.70 1.44 13.24
CA LEU A 85 -1.20 1.29 11.87
C LEU A 85 -2.71 1.46 11.87
N PHE A 86 -3.23 2.30 11.01
CA PHE A 86 -4.65 2.56 10.90
C PHE A 86 -5.17 1.97 9.60
N TYR A 87 -6.13 1.04 9.70
CA TYR A 87 -6.83 0.47 8.56
C TYR A 87 -8.29 0.86 8.61
N ARG A 88 -8.86 1.33 7.50
CA ARG A 88 -10.29 1.63 7.40
C ARG A 88 -11.09 0.35 7.58
N THR A 89 -12.01 0.34 8.54
CA THR A 89 -12.83 -0.82 8.91
C THR A 89 -14.32 -0.52 8.91
N HIS A 90 -14.69 0.76 8.89
CA HIS A 90 -16.07 1.19 8.90
C HIS A 90 -16.21 2.52 8.17
N HIS A 91 -17.45 2.86 7.84
CA HIS A 91 -17.79 4.11 7.16
C HIS A 91 -18.55 5.01 8.11
N ARG A 92 -18.15 6.28 8.16
CA ARG A 92 -18.79 7.32 8.95
C ARG A 92 -19.13 8.54 8.10
N HIS A 93 -18.30 8.88 7.13
CA HIS A 93 -18.44 10.08 6.31
C HIS A 93 -18.47 9.74 4.82
N SER A 94 -19.41 10.34 4.08
CA SER A 94 -19.54 10.17 2.62
C SER A 94 -18.97 11.36 1.85
N ASP A 95 -17.79 11.83 2.25
CA ASP A 95 -17.13 13.01 1.65
C ASP A 95 -16.00 12.62 0.67
N GLY A 96 -15.83 11.32 0.42
CA GLY A 96 -14.79 10.78 -0.46
C GLY A 96 -13.39 10.75 0.15
N LYS A 97 -13.25 11.04 1.45
CA LYS A 97 -11.98 10.97 2.17
C LYS A 97 -12.06 9.86 3.22
N THR A 98 -10.89 9.35 3.60
CA THR A 98 -10.77 8.48 4.77
C THR A 98 -10.27 9.35 5.93
N THR A 99 -10.87 9.22 7.10
CA THR A 99 -10.44 9.87 8.34
C THR A 99 -10.14 8.82 9.42
N LYS A 100 -9.33 9.16 10.43
CA LYS A 100 -8.90 8.20 11.47
C LYS A 100 -10.05 7.62 12.29
N ASP A 101 -11.15 8.35 12.42
CA ASP A 101 -12.37 7.91 13.11
C ASP A 101 -13.23 6.94 12.28
N GLU A 102 -12.75 6.53 11.10
CA GLU A 102 -13.26 5.44 10.26
C GLU A 102 -12.32 4.22 10.25
N CYS A 103 -11.22 4.30 11.00
CA CYS A 103 -10.18 3.29 11.05
C CYS A 103 -10.17 2.55 12.38
N THR A 104 -9.62 1.34 12.36
CA THR A 104 -9.22 0.63 13.58
C THR A 104 -7.70 0.76 13.73
N PRO A 105 -7.21 1.34 14.85
CA PRO A 105 -5.78 1.42 15.13
C PRO A 105 -5.24 0.06 15.60
N LEU A 106 -4.09 -0.37 15.07
CA LEU A 106 -3.34 -1.53 15.52
C LEU A 106 -2.05 -1.04 16.15
N VAL A 107 -1.84 -1.37 17.42
CA VAL A 107 -0.76 -0.84 18.26
C VAL A 107 0.36 -1.85 18.39
N PHE A 108 1.55 -1.46 17.93
CA PHE A 108 2.77 -2.25 17.98
C PHE A 108 3.75 -1.62 18.96
N LYS A 109 4.36 -2.45 19.82
CA LYS A 109 5.51 -2.06 20.64
C LYS A 109 6.68 -2.96 20.25
N ASP A 110 7.82 -2.36 19.92
CA ASP A 110 9.03 -3.07 19.47
C ASP A 110 8.71 -4.10 18.34
N ASN A 111 7.96 -3.63 17.34
CA ASN A 111 7.49 -4.40 16.18
C ASN A 111 6.54 -5.58 16.49
N ARG A 112 5.94 -5.66 17.68
CA ARG A 112 4.98 -6.71 18.04
C ARG A 112 3.60 -6.14 18.34
N LEU A 113 2.55 -6.74 17.78
CA LEU A 113 1.17 -6.33 18.04
C LEU A 113 0.83 -6.53 19.53
N THR A 114 0.45 -5.45 20.20
CA THR A 114 0.09 -5.45 21.64
C THR A 114 -1.39 -5.21 21.89
N GLY A 115 -2.12 -4.72 20.89
CA GLY A 115 -3.57 -4.53 20.95
C GLY A 115 -4.08 -3.74 19.75
N TRP A 116 -5.39 -3.61 19.64
CA TRP A 116 -6.04 -2.83 18.58
C TRP A 116 -7.36 -2.21 19.05
N GLY A 117 -7.88 -1.26 18.29
CA GLY A 117 -9.09 -0.50 18.59
C GLY A 117 -8.85 0.68 19.54
N ASP A 118 -9.89 1.50 19.70
CA ASP A 118 -9.82 2.78 20.44
C ASP A 118 -9.29 2.61 21.86
N LYS A 119 -9.67 1.51 22.54
CA LYS A 119 -9.17 1.22 23.88
C LYS A 119 -7.65 1.05 23.89
N ALA A 120 -7.09 0.21 23.02
CA ALA A 120 -5.65 0.01 22.96
C ALA A 120 -4.90 1.31 22.63
N TYR A 121 -5.48 2.11 21.72
CA TYR A 121 -4.90 3.39 21.32
C TYR A 121 -4.95 4.47 22.42
N GLN A 122 -6.01 4.47 23.25
CA GLN A 122 -6.12 5.39 24.40
C GLN A 122 -5.14 5.09 25.53
N TYR A 123 -4.60 3.86 25.61
CA TYR A 123 -3.54 3.49 26.56
C TYR A 123 -2.11 3.76 26.01
N LEU A 124 -2.03 4.34 24.79
CA LEU A 124 -1.06 5.34 24.29
C LEU A 124 -0.56 6.36 25.31
#